data_AF-A0A2E3MQC2-F1
#
_entry.id   AF-A0A2E3MQC2-F1
#
_cell.length_a   1.000
_cell.length_b   1.000
_cell.length_c   1.000
_cell.angle_alpha   90.00
_cell.angle_beta   90.00
_cell.angle_gamma   90.00
#
_symmetry.space_group_name_H-M   'P 1'
#
loop_
_entity.id
_entity.type
_entity.pdbx_description
1 polymer ?
#
loop_
_entity_poly.entity_id
_entity_poly.type
_entity_poly.pdbx_seq_one_letter_code
_entity_poly.pdbx_strand_id
1 'polypeptide(L)'
;ADLAACTADPESWPARLAVRFPALGDWLAFKNTLVEELLSGFRSTLEEESGGAIRLWATSFPPPWSLLSGLDPARAARHVDTLSVKLYGMHWSMILRNYAEQLRAANPTLPVSALMAALFRLLDVGTGPASGELSEVRYPDPDEPHLGSHEVHLRKIQQAQDAAGTCPVIPLAHSYGPLDDFRRRLEAAHEAGPHGFWINRYGYLSDAKLAVLAELAAS
;
A
#
# COMPACT_ATOMS: atom_id res chain seq x y z
N ALA A 1 -0.29 6.90 -28.12
CA ALA A 1 1.11 7.26 -27.84
C ALA A 1 1.39 7.14 -26.35
N ASP A 2 0.66 7.86 -25.50
CA ASP A 2 0.92 7.89 -24.05
C ASP A 2 0.82 6.52 -23.38
N LEU A 3 -0.22 5.71 -23.64
CA LEU A 3 -0.33 4.36 -23.05
C LEU A 3 0.80 3.42 -23.45
N ALA A 4 1.18 3.41 -24.74
CA ALA A 4 2.31 2.60 -25.19
C ALA A 4 3.62 3.02 -24.51
N ALA A 5 3.81 4.32 -24.30
CA ALA A 5 4.94 4.84 -23.53
C ALA A 5 4.84 4.49 -22.04
N CYS A 6 3.64 4.52 -21.44
CA CYS A 6 3.41 4.12 -20.05
C CYS A 6 3.68 2.62 -19.83
N THR A 7 3.35 1.78 -20.81
CA THR A 7 3.62 0.34 -20.74
C THR A 7 5.10 0.01 -20.96
N ALA A 8 5.78 0.77 -21.84
CA ALA A 8 7.19 0.54 -22.18
C ALA A 8 8.18 1.08 -21.14
N ASP A 9 7.87 2.22 -20.52
CA ASP A 9 8.73 2.90 -19.54
C ASP A 9 7.89 3.43 -18.37
N PRO A 10 7.57 2.56 -17.40
CA PRO A 10 6.69 2.89 -16.28
C PRO A 10 7.31 3.88 -15.31
N GLU A 11 8.63 3.86 -15.16
CA GLU A 11 9.38 4.75 -14.27
C GLU A 11 9.31 6.20 -14.73
N SER A 12 9.12 6.44 -16.04
CA SER A 12 8.91 7.78 -16.58
C SER A 12 7.52 8.37 -16.30
N TRP A 13 6.56 7.58 -15.80
CA TRP A 13 5.16 8.02 -15.70
C TRP A 13 4.93 9.20 -14.76
N PRO A 14 5.52 9.24 -13.54
CA PRO A 14 5.40 10.41 -12.66
C PRO A 14 5.85 11.70 -13.34
N ALA A 15 6.98 11.66 -14.06
CA ALA A 15 7.48 12.82 -14.80
C ALA A 15 6.54 13.22 -15.94
N ARG A 16 6.01 12.25 -16.70
CA ARG A 16 5.06 12.50 -17.79
C ARG A 16 3.75 13.10 -17.27
N LEU A 17 3.21 12.59 -16.17
CA LEU A 17 2.01 13.14 -15.55
C LEU A 17 2.24 14.55 -15.04
N ALA A 18 3.39 14.83 -14.44
CA ALA A 18 3.75 16.17 -13.98
C ALA A 18 3.81 17.18 -15.15
N VAL A 19 4.36 16.79 -16.30
CA VAL A 19 4.38 17.63 -17.51
C VAL A 19 2.98 17.82 -18.09
N ARG A 20 2.18 16.74 -18.15
CA ARG A 20 0.84 16.78 -18.77
C ARG A 20 -0.19 17.50 -17.92
N PHE A 21 -0.09 17.35 -16.60
CA PHE A 21 -0.99 17.89 -15.61
C PHE A 21 -0.18 18.65 -14.54
N PRO A 22 0.32 19.87 -14.84
CA PRO A 22 1.16 20.62 -13.90
C PRO A 22 0.53 20.82 -12.52
N ALA A 23 -0.80 21.03 -12.48
CA ALA A 23 -1.56 21.19 -11.24
C ALA A 23 -1.66 19.90 -10.39
N LEU A 24 -1.27 18.73 -10.91
CA LEU A 24 -1.27 17.48 -10.16
C LEU A 24 -0.30 17.56 -8.98
N GLY A 25 0.87 18.18 -9.18
CA GLY A 25 1.86 18.38 -8.12
C GLY A 25 1.29 19.20 -6.97
N ASP A 26 0.68 20.35 -7.30
CA ASP A 26 0.06 21.24 -6.31
C ASP A 26 -1.09 20.55 -5.58
N TRP A 27 -1.91 19.75 -6.27
CA TRP A 27 -3.00 19.01 -5.65
C TRP A 27 -2.50 17.91 -4.69
N LEU A 28 -1.45 17.17 -5.06
CA LEU A 28 -0.82 16.20 -4.17
C LEU A 28 -0.18 16.89 -2.96
N ALA A 29 0.53 17.99 -3.17
CA ALA A 29 1.11 18.79 -2.09
C ALA A 29 0.05 19.33 -1.13
N PHE A 30 -1.08 19.81 -1.66
CA PHE A 30 -2.22 20.26 -0.87
C PHE A 30 -2.77 19.14 0.04
N LYS A 31 -3.01 17.94 -0.50
CA LYS A 31 -3.45 16.79 0.30
C LYS A 31 -2.43 16.41 1.37
N ASN A 32 -1.14 16.45 1.04
CA ASN A 32 -0.08 16.16 1.99
C ASN A 32 -0.06 17.17 3.15
N THR A 33 -0.22 18.46 2.84
CA THR A 33 -0.31 19.50 3.88
C THR A 33 -1.55 19.32 4.75
N LEU A 34 -2.72 19.00 4.20
CA LEU A 34 -3.93 18.75 4.98
C LEU A 34 -3.76 17.60 5.99
N VAL A 35 -3.15 16.48 5.56
CA VAL A 35 -2.93 15.33 6.45
C VAL A 35 -1.84 15.64 7.48
N GLU A 36 -0.78 16.36 7.10
CA GLU A 36 0.27 16.79 8.02
C GLU A 36 -0.29 17.72 9.13
N GLU A 37 -1.11 18.71 8.77
CA GLU A 37 -1.76 19.59 9.73
C GLU A 37 -2.71 18.83 10.67
N LEU A 38 -3.46 17.85 10.14
CA LEU A 38 -4.31 16.99 10.95
C LEU A 38 -3.50 16.19 11.98
N LEU A 39 -2.39 15.56 11.57
CA LEU A 39 -1.54 14.78 12.46
C LEU A 39 -0.83 15.66 13.50
N SER A 40 -0.36 16.84 13.09
CA SER A 40 0.20 17.85 13.99
C SER A 40 -0.81 18.24 15.07
N GLY A 41 -2.06 18.50 14.69
CA GLY A 41 -3.15 18.78 15.62
C GLY A 41 -3.37 17.64 16.62
N PHE A 42 -3.44 16.38 16.14
CA PHE A 42 -3.55 15.22 17.04
C PHE A 42 -2.37 15.11 18.01
N ARG A 43 -1.13 15.32 17.54
CA ARG A 43 0.05 15.28 18.39
C ARG A 43 0.03 16.35 19.46
N SER A 44 -0.30 17.59 19.12
CA SER A 44 -0.38 18.70 20.07
C SER A 44 -1.45 18.44 21.14
N THR A 45 -2.65 18.01 20.74
CA THR A 45 -3.72 17.68 21.69
C THR A 45 -3.33 16.51 22.61
N LEU A 46 -2.73 15.45 22.06
CA LEU A 46 -2.28 14.33 22.90
C LEU A 46 -1.17 14.75 23.88
N GLU A 47 -0.27 15.65 23.48
CA GLU A 47 0.76 16.18 24.37
C GLU A 47 0.15 17.00 25.51
N GLU A 48 -0.76 17.92 25.19
CA GLU A 48 -1.44 18.79 26.15
C GLU A 48 -2.26 17.99 27.18
N GLU A 49 -3.04 17.02 26.71
CA GLU A 49 -4.00 16.29 27.55
C GLU A 49 -3.38 15.11 28.30
N SER A 50 -2.32 14.50 27.76
CA SER A 50 -1.71 13.29 28.35
C SER A 50 -0.29 13.48 28.87
N GLY A 51 0.34 14.64 28.65
CA GLY A 51 1.74 14.87 29.04
C GLY A 51 2.70 13.87 28.39
N GLY A 52 2.41 13.45 27.16
CA GLY A 52 3.18 12.45 26.43
C GLY A 52 2.93 10.99 26.83
N ALA A 53 1.98 10.70 27.72
CA ALA A 53 1.65 9.32 28.12
C ALA A 53 0.99 8.51 26.99
N ILE A 54 0.26 9.17 26.09
CA ILE A 54 -0.40 8.52 24.95
C ILE A 54 0.46 8.68 23.70
N ARG A 55 0.76 7.55 23.06
CA ARG A 55 1.48 7.47 21.78
C ARG A 55 0.50 7.60 20.61
N LEU A 56 0.92 8.30 19.56
CA LEU A 56 0.16 8.46 18.33
C LEU A 56 0.67 7.48 17.28
N TRP A 57 -0.23 6.62 16.80
CA TRP A 57 0.04 5.66 15.73
C TRP A 57 -0.85 5.97 14.53
N ALA A 58 -0.25 6.40 13.41
CA ALA A 58 -0.96 6.60 12.15
C ALA A 58 -0.82 5.39 11.21
N THR A 59 -1.90 5.06 10.50
CA THR A 59 -1.94 3.93 9.58
C THR A 59 -2.31 4.39 8.17
N SER A 60 -1.60 3.90 7.15
CA SER A 60 -1.91 4.16 5.74
C SER A 60 -1.84 2.90 4.89
N PHE A 61 -2.20 3.02 3.61
CA PHE A 61 -1.70 2.09 2.59
C PHE A 61 -0.21 2.37 2.36
N PRO A 62 0.59 1.41 1.85
CA PRO A 62 1.98 1.71 1.48
C PRO A 62 2.07 2.63 0.24
N PRO A 63 3.26 3.11 -0.11
CA PRO A 63 3.48 3.78 -1.39
C PRO A 63 3.08 2.93 -2.61
N PRO A 64 2.61 3.55 -3.71
CA PRO A 64 2.39 4.99 -3.87
C PRO A 64 1.04 5.49 -3.33
N TRP A 65 0.16 4.61 -2.82
CA TRP A 65 -1.19 4.98 -2.38
C TRP A 65 -1.19 5.93 -1.19
N SER A 66 -0.21 5.80 -0.30
CA SER A 66 -0.01 6.72 0.82
C SER A 66 0.01 8.18 0.32
N LEU A 67 0.85 8.47 -0.68
CA LEU A 67 0.97 9.77 -1.33
C LEU A 67 -0.31 10.19 -2.05
N LEU A 68 -0.96 9.27 -2.76
CA LEU A 68 -2.23 9.56 -3.44
C LEU A 68 -3.36 9.92 -2.44
N SER A 69 -3.32 9.35 -1.24
CA SER A 69 -4.28 9.65 -0.16
C SER A 69 -3.93 10.90 0.67
N GLY A 70 -2.73 11.47 0.48
CA GLY A 70 -2.23 12.62 1.24
C GLY A 70 -1.34 12.24 2.43
N LEU A 71 -1.19 10.96 2.78
CA LEU A 71 -0.31 10.56 3.88
C LEU A 71 1.10 10.28 3.33
N ASP A 72 1.92 11.32 3.31
CA ASP A 72 3.36 11.22 3.03
C ASP A 72 4.12 10.71 4.27
N PRO A 73 4.76 9.52 4.24
CA PRO A 73 5.47 8.97 5.40
C PRO A 73 6.54 9.92 5.95
N ALA A 74 7.24 10.68 5.11
CA ALA A 74 8.31 11.59 5.54
C ALA A 74 7.78 12.79 6.34
N ARG A 75 6.56 13.24 6.03
CA ARG A 75 5.87 14.31 6.76
C ARG A 75 5.18 13.77 8.00
N ALA A 76 4.46 12.65 7.85
CA ALA A 76 3.71 12.02 8.94
C ALA A 76 4.63 11.60 10.10
N ALA A 77 5.80 11.05 9.79
CA ALA A 77 6.82 10.61 10.75
C ALA A 77 7.28 11.70 11.74
N ARG A 78 7.08 12.98 11.43
CA ARG A 78 7.44 14.11 12.30
C ARG A 78 6.47 14.29 13.46
N HIS A 79 5.26 13.76 13.33
CA HIS A 79 4.14 14.03 14.25
C HIS A 79 3.66 12.77 14.96
N VAL A 80 4.13 11.59 14.58
CA VAL A 80 3.66 10.30 15.11
C VAL A 80 4.80 9.50 15.71
N ASP A 81 4.47 8.67 16.70
CA ASP A 81 5.43 7.78 17.34
C ASP A 81 5.70 6.53 16.50
N THR A 82 4.74 6.13 15.67
CA THR A 82 4.83 4.95 14.81
C THR A 82 3.90 5.11 13.60
N LEU A 83 4.36 4.63 12.45
CA LEU A 83 3.56 4.45 11.26
C LEU A 83 3.23 2.98 11.07
N SER A 84 2.12 2.69 10.42
CA SER A 84 1.88 1.35 9.87
C SER A 84 1.36 1.38 8.45
N VAL A 85 1.72 0.34 7.69
CA VAL A 85 1.30 0.18 6.29
C VAL A 85 0.44 -1.07 6.13
N LYS A 86 -0.75 -0.89 5.55
CA LYS A 86 -1.71 -1.97 5.28
C LYS A 86 -1.33 -2.75 4.03
N LEU A 87 -0.81 -3.95 4.23
CA LEU A 87 -0.41 -4.89 3.17
C LEU A 87 -1.57 -5.75 2.66
N TYR A 88 -2.72 -5.12 2.50
CA TYR A 88 -3.98 -5.81 2.28
C TYR A 88 -4.21 -5.96 0.78
N GLY A 89 -3.54 -6.95 0.17
CA GLY A 89 -3.61 -7.23 -1.27
C GLY A 89 -5.04 -7.43 -1.79
N MET A 90 -5.97 -7.89 -0.95
CA MET A 90 -7.41 -7.96 -1.27
C MET A 90 -8.06 -6.59 -1.52
N HIS A 91 -7.60 -5.52 -0.86
CA HIS A 91 -8.09 -4.17 -1.11
C HIS A 91 -7.38 -3.53 -2.30
N TRP A 92 -6.13 -3.91 -2.55
CA TRP A 92 -5.39 -3.41 -3.71
C TRP A 92 -6.08 -3.81 -5.02
N SER A 93 -6.63 -5.02 -5.10
CA SER A 93 -7.42 -5.45 -6.26
C SER A 93 -8.68 -4.59 -6.43
N MET A 94 -9.40 -4.27 -5.35
CA MET A 94 -10.57 -3.40 -5.42
C MET A 94 -10.22 -1.98 -5.88
N ILE A 95 -9.14 -1.39 -5.35
CA ILE A 95 -8.67 -0.06 -5.75
C ILE A 95 -8.32 -0.07 -7.25
N LEU A 96 -7.58 -1.09 -7.70
CA LEU A 96 -7.19 -1.20 -9.09
C LEU A 96 -8.40 -1.37 -10.01
N ARG A 97 -9.33 -2.26 -9.65
CA ARG A 97 -10.57 -2.49 -10.39
C ARG A 97 -11.38 -1.21 -10.52
N ASN A 98 -11.56 -0.47 -9.42
CA ASN A 98 -12.32 0.78 -9.42
C ASN A 98 -11.71 1.82 -10.39
N TYR A 99 -10.39 2.00 -10.38
CA TYR A 99 -9.74 2.88 -11.36
C TYR A 99 -9.89 2.37 -12.80
N ALA A 100 -9.72 1.08 -13.03
CA ALA A 100 -9.84 0.48 -14.34
C ALA A 100 -11.25 0.63 -14.93
N GLU A 101 -12.29 0.40 -14.13
CA GLU A 101 -13.70 0.55 -14.54
C GLU A 101 -14.03 2.01 -14.89
N GLN A 102 -13.61 2.98 -14.06
CA GLN A 102 -13.84 4.39 -14.34
C GLN A 102 -13.11 4.88 -15.60
N LEU A 103 -11.84 4.50 -15.75
CA LEU A 103 -11.04 4.85 -16.93
C LEU A 103 -11.61 4.21 -18.19
N ARG A 104 -12.06 2.95 -18.11
CA ARG A 104 -12.76 2.24 -19.19
C ARG A 104 -14.06 2.92 -19.58
N ALA A 105 -14.89 3.29 -18.60
CA ALA A 105 -16.17 3.96 -18.85
C ALA A 105 -15.97 5.30 -19.55
N ALA A 106 -14.96 6.07 -19.13
CA ALA A 106 -14.60 7.34 -19.77
C ALA A 106 -13.91 7.15 -21.13
N ASN A 107 -13.29 5.99 -21.39
CA ASN A 107 -12.51 5.71 -22.60
C ASN A 107 -12.83 4.30 -23.15
N PRO A 108 -14.02 4.07 -23.76
CA PRO A 108 -14.46 2.71 -24.12
C PRO A 108 -13.53 1.97 -25.10
N THR A 109 -12.83 2.70 -25.96
CA THR A 109 -11.93 2.17 -26.99
C THR A 109 -10.54 1.77 -26.47
N LEU A 110 -10.24 2.06 -25.20
CA LEU A 110 -8.94 1.79 -24.59
C LEU A 110 -8.69 0.27 -24.47
N PRO A 111 -7.58 -0.34 -24.93
CA PRO A 111 -7.39 -1.79 -24.74
C PRO A 111 -7.30 -2.19 -23.25
N VAL A 112 -8.01 -3.26 -22.83
CA VAL A 112 -8.06 -3.70 -21.40
C VAL A 112 -6.68 -4.06 -20.92
N SER A 113 -6.00 -4.92 -21.66
CA SER A 113 -4.65 -5.39 -21.35
C SER A 113 -3.65 -4.25 -21.15
N ALA A 114 -3.68 -3.22 -22.02
CA ALA A 114 -2.79 -2.05 -21.91
C ALA A 114 -3.10 -1.20 -20.66
N LEU A 115 -4.39 -0.98 -20.37
CA LEU A 115 -4.82 -0.29 -19.17
C LEU A 115 -4.39 -1.04 -17.90
N MET A 116 -4.62 -2.36 -17.85
CA MET A 116 -4.27 -3.20 -16.70
C MET A 116 -2.76 -3.21 -16.49
N ALA A 117 -1.97 -3.40 -17.55
CA ALA A 117 -0.51 -3.34 -17.46
C ALA A 117 -0.02 -1.98 -16.92
N ALA A 118 -0.61 -0.87 -17.38
CA ALA A 118 -0.26 0.45 -16.88
C ALA A 118 -0.62 0.63 -15.39
N LEU A 119 -1.83 0.24 -14.99
CA LEU A 119 -2.30 0.37 -13.60
C LEU A 119 -1.52 -0.52 -12.63
N PHE A 120 -1.20 -1.77 -13.01
CA PHE A 120 -0.42 -2.68 -12.17
C PHE A 120 0.97 -2.13 -11.87
N ARG A 121 1.60 -1.53 -12.87
CA ARG A 121 2.93 -0.94 -12.75
C ARG A 121 2.90 0.38 -11.98
N LEU A 122 1.95 1.26 -12.31
CA LEU A 122 1.74 2.50 -11.57
C LEU A 122 1.55 2.23 -10.08
N LEU A 123 0.57 1.40 -9.74
CA LEU A 123 0.20 1.14 -8.35
C LEU A 123 1.16 0.15 -7.68
N ASP A 124 2.11 -0.39 -8.46
CA ASP A 124 3.14 -1.30 -8.02
C ASP A 124 2.54 -2.52 -7.29
N VAL A 125 1.54 -3.17 -7.90
CA VAL A 125 0.84 -4.34 -7.31
C VAL A 125 1.31 -5.68 -7.88
N GLY A 126 2.22 -5.66 -8.84
CA GLY A 126 2.73 -6.85 -9.54
C GLY A 126 2.76 -6.67 -11.05
N THR A 127 2.83 -7.79 -11.78
CA THR A 127 3.01 -7.82 -13.24
C THR A 127 1.71 -7.78 -14.06
N GLY A 128 0.55 -7.90 -13.42
CA GLY A 128 -0.76 -7.93 -14.08
C GLY A 128 -1.45 -9.30 -13.98
N PRO A 129 -2.78 -9.37 -14.28
CA PRO A 129 -3.47 -10.65 -14.46
C PRO A 129 -2.91 -11.39 -15.67
N ALA A 130 -2.86 -12.72 -15.61
CA ALA A 130 -2.26 -13.54 -16.66
C ALA A 130 -3.02 -13.44 -18.00
N SER A 131 -4.35 -13.33 -17.95
CA SER A 131 -5.18 -13.15 -19.15
C SER A 131 -5.19 -11.71 -19.67
N GLY A 132 -4.79 -10.74 -18.85
CA GLY A 132 -4.98 -9.31 -19.13
C GLY A 132 -6.41 -8.81 -18.91
N GLU A 133 -7.33 -9.66 -18.43
CA GLU A 133 -8.74 -9.32 -18.25
C GLU A 133 -9.01 -8.62 -16.92
N LEU A 134 -9.93 -7.64 -16.95
CA LEU A 134 -10.31 -6.87 -15.76
C LEU A 134 -11.09 -7.73 -14.75
N SER A 135 -11.85 -8.73 -15.21
CA SER A 135 -12.66 -9.59 -14.34
C SER A 135 -11.84 -10.43 -13.36
N GLU A 136 -10.56 -10.68 -13.64
CA GLU A 136 -9.64 -11.38 -12.73
C GLU A 136 -9.20 -10.51 -11.55
N VAL A 137 -9.37 -9.19 -11.64
CA VAL A 137 -9.04 -8.27 -10.56
C VAL A 137 -10.27 -7.99 -9.75
N ARG A 138 -10.46 -8.80 -8.71
CA ARG A 138 -11.58 -8.72 -7.77
C ARG A 138 -11.09 -8.95 -6.34
N TYR A 139 -11.96 -8.74 -5.37
CA TYR A 139 -11.69 -9.21 -4.02
C TYR A 139 -11.55 -10.74 -4.07
N PRO A 140 -10.44 -11.32 -3.57
CA PRO A 140 -10.22 -12.76 -3.57
C PRO A 140 -11.17 -13.44 -2.60
N ASP A 141 -11.59 -14.66 -2.94
CA ASP A 141 -12.29 -15.54 -2.00
C ASP A 141 -11.32 -16.05 -0.89
N PRO A 142 -11.82 -16.63 0.22
CA PRO A 142 -10.98 -16.97 1.38
C PRO A 142 -9.85 -17.97 1.10
N ASP A 143 -10.01 -18.81 0.09
CA ASP A 143 -9.07 -19.81 -0.39
C ASP A 143 -8.22 -19.34 -1.58
N GLU A 144 -8.41 -18.11 -2.04
CA GLU A 144 -7.65 -17.51 -3.14
C GLU A 144 -6.50 -16.63 -2.62
N PRO A 145 -5.33 -16.67 -3.30
CA PRO A 145 -4.21 -15.83 -2.93
C PRO A 145 -4.48 -14.35 -3.19
N HIS A 146 -3.82 -13.49 -2.42
CA HIS A 146 -3.93 -12.04 -2.59
C HIS A 146 -2.98 -11.53 -3.68
N LEU A 147 -3.30 -10.34 -4.22
CA LEU A 147 -2.38 -9.61 -5.08
C LEU A 147 -1.09 -9.21 -4.35
N GLY A 148 -0.02 -9.06 -5.13
CA GLY A 148 1.31 -8.72 -4.67
C GLY A 148 2.17 -9.95 -4.40
N SER A 149 3.31 -10.02 -5.09
CA SER A 149 4.35 -11.02 -4.78
C SER A 149 5.02 -10.69 -3.45
N HIS A 150 5.85 -11.60 -2.97
CA HIS A 150 6.68 -11.36 -1.79
C HIS A 150 7.52 -10.07 -1.97
N GLU A 151 8.18 -9.91 -3.11
CA GLU A 151 9.08 -8.80 -3.42
C GLU A 151 8.33 -7.46 -3.52
N VAL A 152 7.08 -7.48 -4.01
CA VAL A 152 6.23 -6.28 -4.03
C VAL A 152 5.92 -5.83 -2.60
N HIS A 153 5.56 -6.76 -1.72
CA HIS A 153 5.29 -6.44 -0.32
C HIS A 153 6.55 -5.91 0.38
N LEU A 154 7.68 -6.62 0.23
CA LEU A 154 8.98 -6.25 0.79
C LEU A 154 9.38 -4.82 0.39
N ARG A 155 9.41 -4.54 -0.92
CA ARG A 155 9.79 -3.22 -1.45
C ARG A 155 8.90 -2.11 -0.92
N LYS A 156 7.59 -2.34 -0.81
CA LYS A 156 6.64 -1.33 -0.34
C LYS A 156 6.83 -0.95 1.12
N ILE A 157 7.19 -1.92 1.96
CA ILE A 157 7.48 -1.68 3.37
C ILE A 157 8.79 -0.90 3.48
N GLN A 158 9.82 -1.31 2.74
CA GLN A 158 11.11 -0.62 2.69
C GLN A 158 10.96 0.83 2.22
N GLN A 159 10.23 1.07 1.13
CA GLN A 159 9.95 2.44 0.66
C GLN A 159 9.25 3.30 1.71
N ALA A 160 8.32 2.73 2.49
CA ALA A 160 7.67 3.45 3.56
C ALA A 160 8.64 3.74 4.72
N GLN A 161 9.47 2.77 5.12
CA GLN A 161 10.47 2.93 6.17
C GLN A 161 11.55 3.94 5.78
N ASP A 162 12.08 3.85 4.56
CA ASP A 162 13.08 4.78 4.03
C ASP A 162 12.56 6.22 4.05
N ALA A 163 11.30 6.43 3.64
CA ALA A 163 10.66 7.73 3.69
C ALA A 163 10.40 8.21 5.13
N ALA A 164 10.03 7.31 6.05
CA ALA A 164 9.79 7.63 7.46
C ALA A 164 11.07 7.91 8.27
N GLY A 165 12.24 7.57 7.73
CA GLY A 165 13.53 7.74 8.40
C GLY A 165 13.60 6.90 9.68
N THR A 166 13.78 7.56 10.82
CA THR A 166 13.90 6.90 12.13
C THR A 166 12.56 6.56 12.79
N CYS A 167 11.43 7.05 12.25
CA CYS A 167 10.11 6.68 12.76
C CYS A 167 9.82 5.21 12.40
N PRO A 168 9.47 4.34 13.36
CA PRO A 168 9.18 2.94 13.09
C PRO A 168 8.00 2.77 12.13
N VAL A 169 8.17 1.96 11.09
CA VAL A 169 7.08 1.48 10.24
C VAL A 169 6.77 0.03 10.57
N ILE A 170 5.54 -0.22 11.01
CA ILE A 170 5.03 -1.55 11.32
C ILE A 170 4.17 -2.05 10.14
N PRO A 171 4.62 -3.07 9.37
CA PRO A 171 3.77 -3.70 8.38
C PRO A 171 2.58 -4.40 9.04
N LEU A 172 1.38 -4.11 8.53
CA LEU A 172 0.15 -4.81 8.93
C LEU A 172 -0.12 -5.96 7.96
N ALA A 173 0.16 -7.18 8.39
CA ALA A 173 -0.17 -8.40 7.66
C ALA A 173 -1.60 -8.84 8.00
N HIS A 174 -2.34 -9.31 6.99
CA HIS A 174 -3.72 -9.77 7.15
C HIS A 174 -3.78 -11.30 7.22
N SER A 175 -4.57 -11.85 8.14
CA SER A 175 -4.72 -13.30 8.32
C SER A 175 -5.63 -13.99 7.29
N TYR A 176 -6.54 -13.28 6.64
CA TYR A 176 -7.37 -13.78 5.53
C TYR A 176 -6.52 -14.29 4.35
N GLY A 177 -7.03 -15.27 3.61
CA GLY A 177 -6.35 -15.96 2.51
C GLY A 177 -5.85 -17.37 2.89
N PRO A 178 -5.41 -18.17 1.90
CA PRO A 178 -4.91 -19.52 2.12
C PRO A 178 -3.57 -19.52 2.88
N LEU A 179 -3.18 -20.68 3.42
CA LEU A 179 -2.01 -20.82 4.30
C LEU A 179 -0.70 -20.37 3.62
N ASP A 180 -0.45 -20.81 2.40
CA ASP A 180 0.79 -20.50 1.67
C ASP A 180 0.87 -19.02 1.30
N ASP A 181 -0.26 -18.40 0.97
CA ASP A 181 -0.36 -16.97 0.72
C ASP A 181 -0.12 -16.15 1.99
N PHE A 182 -0.71 -16.58 3.11
CA PHE A 182 -0.49 -15.98 4.42
C PHE A 182 0.99 -16.04 4.80
N ARG A 183 1.63 -17.21 4.70
CA ARG A 183 3.06 -17.39 4.98
C ARG A 183 3.92 -16.45 4.13
N ARG A 184 3.74 -16.46 2.81
CA ARG A 184 4.51 -15.62 1.88
C ARG A 184 4.46 -14.13 2.22
N ARG A 185 3.26 -13.63 2.57
CA ARG A 185 3.06 -12.21 2.94
C ARG A 185 3.64 -11.89 4.31
N LEU A 186 3.59 -12.85 5.23
CA LEU A 186 4.13 -12.68 6.57
C LEU A 186 5.66 -12.68 6.56
N GLU A 187 6.28 -13.53 5.76
CA GLU A 187 7.74 -13.53 5.51
C GLU A 187 8.19 -12.16 5.00
N ALA A 188 7.52 -11.60 3.99
CA ALA A 188 7.84 -10.25 3.50
C ALA A 188 7.70 -9.17 4.59
N ALA A 189 6.69 -9.30 5.47
CA ALA A 189 6.49 -8.36 6.58
C ALA A 189 7.56 -8.50 7.67
N HIS A 190 7.99 -9.73 7.96
CA HIS A 190 9.05 -10.01 8.92
C HIS A 190 10.41 -9.52 8.40
N GLU A 191 10.76 -9.86 7.16
CA GLU A 191 12.03 -9.47 6.55
C GLU A 191 12.20 -7.96 6.42
N ALA A 192 11.13 -7.25 6.03
CA ALA A 192 11.18 -5.79 5.83
C ALA A 192 10.85 -4.97 7.07
N GLY A 193 10.38 -5.59 8.15
CA GLY A 193 9.92 -4.93 9.38
C GLY A 193 10.94 -5.05 10.51
N PRO A 194 12.00 -4.22 10.55
CA PRO A 194 13.02 -4.29 11.62
C PRO A 194 12.47 -3.97 13.00
N HIS A 195 11.26 -3.38 13.07
CA HIS A 195 10.54 -3.05 14.28
C HIS A 195 9.41 -4.04 14.60
N GLY A 196 9.38 -5.18 13.89
CA GLY A 196 8.33 -6.18 13.97
C GLY A 196 7.19 -5.94 12.98
N PHE A 197 6.17 -6.80 13.04
CA PHE A 197 4.96 -6.73 12.23
C PHE A 197 3.72 -6.90 13.11
N TRP A 198 2.55 -6.54 12.57
CA TRP A 198 1.28 -6.69 13.28
C TRP A 198 0.30 -7.53 12.45
N ILE A 199 -0.40 -8.45 13.11
CA ILE A 199 -1.44 -9.27 12.47
C ILE A 199 -2.82 -8.67 12.66
N ASN A 200 -3.52 -8.46 11.55
CA ASN A 200 -4.90 -8.02 11.54
C ASN A 200 -5.87 -9.18 11.26
N ARG A 201 -7.10 -9.04 11.80
CA ARG A 201 -8.20 -10.02 11.72
C ARG A 201 -7.90 -11.38 12.33
N TYR A 202 -7.66 -11.43 13.64
CA TYR A 202 -7.41 -12.68 14.37
C TYR A 202 -8.43 -13.81 14.12
N GLY A 203 -9.68 -13.49 13.74
CA GLY A 203 -10.71 -14.48 13.41
C GLY A 203 -10.43 -15.41 12.21
N TYR A 204 -9.42 -15.12 11.37
CA TYR A 204 -9.00 -16.03 10.28
C TYR A 204 -7.71 -16.80 10.58
N LEU A 205 -7.20 -16.74 11.82
CA LEU A 205 -6.06 -17.53 12.24
C LEU A 205 -6.51 -18.96 12.57
N SER A 206 -6.00 -19.91 11.80
CA SER A 206 -6.06 -21.33 12.13
C SER A 206 -4.81 -21.75 12.90
N ASP A 207 -4.83 -22.93 13.52
CA ASP A 207 -3.66 -23.52 14.19
C ASP A 207 -2.42 -23.56 13.27
N ALA A 208 -2.63 -23.88 11.98
CA ALA A 208 -1.55 -23.88 11.00
C ALA A 208 -0.95 -22.47 10.80
N LYS A 209 -1.76 -21.40 10.78
CA LYS A 209 -1.25 -20.02 10.67
C LYS A 209 -0.58 -19.55 11.96
N LEU A 210 -1.06 -20.00 13.11
CA LEU A 210 -0.40 -19.75 14.41
C LEU A 210 0.97 -20.45 14.47
N ALA A 211 1.10 -21.65 13.92
CA ALA A 211 2.38 -22.34 13.82
C ALA A 211 3.39 -21.57 12.93
N VAL A 212 2.95 -21.02 11.80
CA VAL A 212 3.78 -20.13 10.95
C VAL A 212 4.24 -18.89 11.74
N LEU A 213 3.34 -18.27 12.51
CA LEU A 213 3.69 -17.12 13.34
C LEU A 213 4.72 -17.46 14.41
N ALA A 214 4.58 -18.61 15.06
CA ALA A 214 5.54 -19.08 16.06
C ALA A 214 6.92 -19.34 15.46
N GLU A 215 6.98 -19.90 14.24
CA GLU A 215 8.22 -20.12 13.50
C GLU A 215 8.95 -18.80 13.20
N LEU A 216 8.24 -17.82 12.63
CA LEU A 216 8.84 -16.52 12.27
C LEU A 216 9.10 -15.60 13.46
N ALA A 217 8.42 -15.79 14.58
CA ALA A 217 8.71 -15.05 15.81
C ALA A 217 9.93 -15.61 16.56
N ALA A 218 10.35 -16.83 16.26
CA ALA A 218 11.49 -17.50 16.87
C ALA A 218 12.80 -17.33 16.09
N SER A 219 12.74 -16.85 14.85
CA SER A 219 13.88 -16.50 13.99
C SER A 219 14.37 -15.08 14.21
#